data_AF-A0A1Q5RPC5-F1
#
_entry.id   AF-A0A1Q5RPC5-F1
#
_cell.length_a   1.000
_cell.length_b   1.000
_cell.length_c   1.000
_cell.angle_alpha   90.00
_cell.angle_beta   90.00
_cell.angle_gamma   90.00
#
_symmetry.space_group_name_H-M   'P 1'
#
loop_
_entity.id
_entity.type
_entity.pdbx_description
1 polymer ?
#
loop_
_entity_poly.entity_id
_entity_poly.type
_entity_poly.pdbx_seq_one_letter_code
_entity_poly.pdbx_strand_id
1 'polypeptide(L)'
;MSRLSDMLRAQRFDDYRFYHQSTVNQTLHLLSALIFLACYALLFKDPALAGLVGWLAMLTRQTGHFFFEPNGYDAVNDVSNEYKEAVKVGYNQTRKVILLLVWSSAPLVLYAYPTLFGLFDPPAGRLDFIRHVGVLWLAIGIGGGLARMIQLFVTRDVATGLVWVFKVLTDPLHNIALYWSSPLKLMRGELIDTAIADADWGCEDAEEVAHLT
;
A
#
# COMPACT_ATOMS: atom_id res chain seq x y z
N MET A 1 -21.38 16.12 0.70
CA MET A 1 -20.07 15.71 0.12
C MET A 1 -20.30 14.88 -1.15
N SER A 2 -19.29 14.68 -2.01
CA SER A 2 -19.46 13.91 -3.26
C SER A 2 -19.37 12.40 -3.00
N ARG A 3 -20.14 11.58 -3.71
CA ARG A 3 -20.09 10.11 -3.57
C ARG A 3 -18.66 9.52 -3.67
N LEU A 4 -17.78 10.13 -4.46
CA LEU A 4 -16.38 9.70 -4.62
C LEU A 4 -15.50 10.02 -3.41
N SER A 5 -15.71 11.18 -2.76
CA SER A 5 -14.98 11.54 -1.55
C SER A 5 -15.35 10.62 -0.39
N ASP A 6 -16.62 10.23 -0.30
CA ASP A 6 -17.11 9.34 0.76
C ASP A 6 -16.55 7.92 0.55
N MET A 7 -16.50 7.44 -0.69
CA MET A 7 -15.84 6.19 -1.04
C MET A 7 -14.34 6.20 -0.70
N LEU A 8 -13.64 7.29 -1.00
CA LEU A 8 -12.21 7.43 -0.68
C LEU A 8 -12.00 7.42 0.84
N ARG A 9 -12.84 8.15 1.58
CA ARG A 9 -12.81 8.24 3.04
C ARG A 9 -13.04 6.85 3.66
N ALA A 10 -14.09 6.16 3.25
CA ALA A 10 -14.40 4.81 3.70
C ALA A 10 -13.24 3.84 3.44
N GLN A 11 -12.70 3.82 2.22
CA GLN A 11 -11.56 2.94 1.90
C GLN A 11 -10.31 3.25 2.74
N ARG A 12 -10.04 4.52 3.06
CA ARG A 12 -8.90 4.90 3.90
C ARG A 12 -9.15 4.57 5.37
N PHE A 13 -10.37 4.79 5.83
CA PHE A 13 -10.79 4.44 7.18
C PHE A 13 -10.71 2.93 7.42
N ASP A 14 -11.19 2.11 6.48
CA ASP A 14 -11.08 0.65 6.58
C ASP A 14 -9.62 0.19 6.68
N ASP A 15 -8.71 0.81 5.91
CA ASP A 15 -7.28 0.51 6.01
C ASP A 15 -6.71 0.91 7.37
N TYR A 16 -7.01 2.11 7.85
CA TYR A 16 -6.61 2.59 9.17
C TYR A 16 -7.12 1.66 10.29
N ARG A 17 -8.42 1.36 10.27
CA ARG A 17 -9.12 0.63 11.32
C ARG A 17 -8.67 -0.82 11.41
N PHE A 18 -8.63 -1.52 10.28
CA PHE A 18 -8.43 -2.97 10.27
C PHE A 18 -6.97 -3.38 10.02
N TYR A 19 -6.08 -2.49 9.58
CA TYR A 19 -4.74 -2.91 9.15
C TYR A 19 -3.59 -2.09 9.72
N HIS A 20 -3.85 -1.19 10.67
CA HIS A 20 -2.82 -0.33 11.28
C HIS A 20 -2.97 -0.21 12.81
N GLN A 21 -3.38 -1.27 13.50
CA GLN A 21 -3.50 -1.25 14.97
C GLN A 21 -2.15 -1.24 15.69
N SER A 22 -1.09 -1.78 15.09
CA SER A 22 0.24 -1.74 15.70
C SER A 22 0.93 -0.40 15.45
N THR A 23 1.39 0.26 16.51
CA THR A 23 2.18 1.49 16.40
C THR A 23 3.52 1.24 15.67
N VAL A 24 4.06 0.01 15.73
CA VAL A 24 5.24 -0.38 14.94
C VAL A 24 4.91 -0.37 13.47
N ASN A 25 3.78 -0.97 13.09
CA ASN A 25 3.30 -0.94 11.71
C ASN A 25 3.02 0.49 11.24
N GLN A 26 2.40 1.34 12.06
CA GLN A 26 2.20 2.77 11.76
C GLN A 26 3.52 3.50 11.49
N THR A 27 4.56 3.25 12.30
CA THR A 27 5.90 3.82 12.10
C THR A 27 6.55 3.33 10.81
N LEU A 28 6.40 2.04 10.49
CA LEU A 28 6.89 1.47 9.23
C LEU A 28 6.14 2.05 8.02
N HIS A 29 4.84 2.33 8.15
CA HIS A 29 4.06 3.04 7.14
C HIS A 29 4.52 4.49 6.94
N LEU A 30 4.84 5.21 8.02
CA LEU A 30 5.42 6.55 7.95
C LEU A 30 6.76 6.52 7.20
N LEU A 31 7.67 5.62 7.57
CA LEU A 31 8.98 5.50 6.90
C LEU A 31 8.81 5.12 5.42
N SER A 32 7.97 4.11 5.15
CA SER A 32 7.64 3.69 3.79
C SER A 32 7.07 4.85 2.95
N ALA A 33 6.20 5.69 3.54
CA ALA A 33 5.63 6.85 2.86
C ALA A 33 6.68 7.87 2.42
N LEU A 34 7.65 8.20 3.30
CA LEU A 34 8.75 9.09 2.95
C LEU A 34 9.61 8.52 1.81
N ILE A 35 9.89 7.21 1.84
CA ILE A 35 10.63 6.52 0.78
C ILE A 35 9.83 6.53 -0.54
N PHE A 36 8.50 6.34 -0.48
CA PHE A 36 7.65 6.45 -1.66
C PHE A 36 7.66 7.84 -2.30
N LEU A 37 7.65 8.92 -1.51
CA LEU A 37 7.77 10.27 -2.05
C LEU A 37 9.13 10.50 -2.75
N ALA A 38 10.22 9.96 -2.18
CA ALA A 38 11.52 9.96 -2.86
C ALA A 38 11.50 9.14 -4.16
N CYS A 39 10.84 7.98 -4.15
CA CYS A 39 10.60 7.16 -5.35
C CYS A 39 9.83 7.96 -6.42
N TYR A 40 8.79 8.71 -6.05
CA TYR A 40 8.05 9.55 -7.00
C TYR A 40 8.92 10.62 -7.64
N ALA A 41 9.80 11.27 -6.87
CA ALA A 41 10.75 12.22 -7.43
C ALA A 41 11.77 11.55 -8.38
N LEU A 42 12.19 10.32 -8.06
CA LEU A 42 13.13 9.55 -8.89
C LEU A 42 12.54 9.08 -10.21
N LEU A 43 11.22 8.85 -10.31
CA LEU A 43 10.58 8.45 -11.57
C LEU A 43 10.88 9.40 -12.72
N PHE A 44 11.09 10.69 -12.43
CA PHE A 44 11.41 11.72 -13.44
C PHE A 44 12.90 11.79 -13.82
N LYS A 45 13.78 11.07 -13.13
CA LYS A 45 15.24 11.18 -13.29
C LYS A 45 15.92 9.85 -13.57
N ASP A 46 15.60 8.83 -12.78
CA ASP A 46 16.20 7.51 -12.87
C ASP A 46 15.15 6.43 -12.53
N PRO A 47 14.47 5.85 -13.54
CA PRO A 47 13.43 4.85 -13.33
C PRO A 47 13.98 3.55 -12.73
N ALA A 48 15.23 3.20 -13.04
CA ALA A 48 15.86 2.02 -12.45
C ALA A 48 16.03 2.20 -10.94
N LEU A 49 16.56 3.35 -10.52
CA LEU A 49 16.70 3.67 -9.10
C LEU A 49 15.33 3.84 -8.42
N ALA A 50 14.35 4.44 -9.10
CA ALA A 50 12.98 4.54 -8.60
C ALA A 50 12.41 3.14 -8.28
N GLY A 51 12.61 2.14 -9.15
CA GLY A 51 12.16 0.78 -8.89
C GLY A 51 12.83 0.12 -7.68
N LEU A 52 14.14 0.34 -7.49
CA LEU A 52 14.87 -0.15 -6.31
C LEU A 52 14.36 0.49 -5.01
N VAL A 53 14.20 1.82 -5.01
CA VAL A 53 13.72 2.59 -3.86
C VAL A 53 12.25 2.28 -3.57
N GLY A 54 11.43 2.14 -4.61
CA GLY A 54 10.03 1.72 -4.48
C GLY A 54 9.90 0.33 -3.88
N TRP A 55 10.79 -0.61 -4.23
CA TRP A 55 10.84 -1.92 -3.58
C TRP A 55 11.21 -1.82 -2.10
N LEU A 56 12.17 -0.98 -1.72
CA LEU A 56 12.49 -0.72 -0.32
C LEU A 56 11.29 -0.15 0.45
N ALA A 57 10.54 0.78 -0.16
CA ALA A 57 9.31 1.32 0.43
C ALA A 57 8.26 0.20 0.64
N MET A 58 8.08 -0.67 -0.34
CA MET A 58 7.16 -1.80 -0.26
C MET A 58 7.59 -2.83 0.79
N LEU A 59 8.87 -3.20 0.85
CA LEU A 59 9.39 -4.14 1.84
C LEU A 59 9.16 -3.61 3.26
N THR A 60 9.44 -2.33 3.49
CA THR A 60 9.19 -1.67 4.78
C THR A 60 7.71 -1.76 5.16
N ARG A 61 6.82 -1.43 4.22
CA ARG A 61 5.36 -1.48 4.43
C ARG A 61 4.86 -2.90 4.70
N GLN A 62 5.29 -3.86 3.89
CA GLN A 62 4.83 -5.24 4.03
C GLN A 62 5.36 -5.87 5.32
N THR A 63 6.57 -5.53 5.75
CA THR A 63 7.07 -5.95 7.07
C THR A 63 6.09 -5.57 8.18
N GLY A 64 5.57 -4.34 8.14
CA GLY A 64 4.53 -3.89 9.05
C GLY A 64 3.28 -4.78 9.03
N HIS A 65 2.66 -4.93 7.86
CA HIS A 65 1.45 -5.73 7.72
C HIS A 65 1.61 -7.24 8.03
N PHE A 66 2.76 -7.86 7.74
CA PHE A 66 2.91 -9.30 7.91
C PHE A 66 3.30 -9.70 9.34
N PHE A 67 4.13 -8.89 10.01
CA PHE A 67 4.71 -9.24 11.31
C PHE A 67 4.00 -8.58 12.49
N PHE A 68 3.34 -7.43 12.29
CA PHE A 68 2.79 -6.64 13.38
C PHE A 68 1.27 -6.52 13.37
N GLU A 69 0.61 -7.00 12.32
CA GLU A 69 -0.85 -7.02 12.20
C GLU A 69 -1.40 -8.46 12.32
N PRO A 70 -2.62 -8.64 12.85
CA PRO A 70 -3.16 -9.95 13.14
C PRO A 70 -3.64 -10.59 11.84
N ASN A 71 -3.17 -11.82 11.60
CA ASN A 71 -3.60 -12.67 10.47
C ASN A 71 -4.76 -13.62 10.86
N GLY A 72 -5.31 -13.45 12.07
CA GLY A 72 -6.39 -14.24 12.64
C GLY A 72 -7.48 -13.33 13.23
N TYR A 73 -8.00 -13.67 14.41
CA TYR A 73 -8.98 -12.82 15.08
C TYR A 73 -8.38 -11.44 15.44
N ASP A 74 -9.09 -10.38 15.08
CA ASP A 74 -8.73 -9.01 15.42
C ASP A 74 -9.44 -8.64 16.72
N ALA A 75 -8.72 -8.75 17.84
CA ALA A 75 -9.27 -8.49 19.17
C ALA A 75 -9.52 -7.00 19.45
N VAL A 76 -8.90 -6.09 18.70
CA VAL A 76 -9.11 -4.64 18.87
C VAL A 76 -10.43 -4.22 18.23
N ASN A 77 -10.73 -4.78 17.06
CA ASN A 77 -11.93 -4.45 16.31
C ASN A 77 -13.08 -5.46 16.50
N ASP A 78 -12.84 -6.56 17.22
CA ASP A 78 -13.79 -7.65 17.46
C ASP A 78 -14.33 -8.28 16.16
N VAL A 79 -13.43 -8.53 15.19
CA VAL A 79 -13.79 -9.07 13.87
C VAL A 79 -12.88 -10.23 13.44
N SER A 80 -13.44 -11.12 12.61
CA SER A 80 -12.67 -12.20 12.01
C SER A 80 -11.80 -11.72 10.85
N ASN A 81 -10.76 -12.48 10.51
CA ASN A 81 -9.91 -12.18 9.37
C ASN A 81 -10.69 -12.27 8.03
N GLU A 82 -11.66 -13.19 7.93
CA GLU A 82 -12.52 -13.33 6.75
C GLU A 82 -13.32 -12.05 6.50
N TYR A 83 -13.83 -11.42 7.56
CA TYR A 83 -14.53 -10.14 7.46
C TYR A 83 -13.59 -9.05 6.94
N LYS A 84 -12.39 -8.92 7.53
CA LYS A 84 -11.38 -7.94 7.11
C LYS A 84 -11.03 -8.10 5.63
N GLU A 85 -10.85 -9.32 5.17
CA GLU A 85 -10.53 -9.64 3.78
C GLU A 85 -11.71 -9.41 2.81
N ALA A 86 -12.95 -9.57 3.27
CA ALA A 86 -14.16 -9.32 2.47
C ALA A 86 -14.41 -7.82 2.22
N VAL A 87 -14.17 -6.98 3.23
CA VAL A 87 -14.31 -5.51 3.13
C VAL A 87 -13.18 -4.90 2.28
N LYS A 88 -12.01 -5.54 2.25
CA LYS A 88 -10.83 -5.02 1.56
C LYS A 88 -11.00 -4.83 0.06
N VAL A 89 -11.02 -3.56 -0.37
CA VAL A 89 -11.00 -3.19 -1.81
C VAL A 89 -9.61 -3.39 -2.42
N GLY A 90 -8.54 -3.36 -1.63
CA GLY A 90 -7.18 -3.59 -2.12
C GLY A 90 -6.84 -5.05 -2.40
N TYR A 91 -5.55 -5.36 -2.38
CA TYR A 91 -5.06 -6.72 -2.45
C TYR A 91 -5.39 -7.47 -1.16
N ASN A 92 -6.19 -8.52 -1.29
CA ASN A 92 -6.38 -9.53 -0.25
C ASN A 92 -5.05 -10.28 -0.01
N GLN A 93 -4.93 -10.99 1.11
CA GLN A 93 -3.67 -11.58 1.58
C GLN A 93 -3.06 -12.53 0.53
N THR A 94 -3.87 -13.41 -0.07
CA THR A 94 -3.39 -14.35 -1.10
C THR A 94 -2.84 -13.63 -2.32
N ARG A 95 -3.56 -12.65 -2.87
CA ARG A 95 -3.10 -11.91 -4.06
C ARG A 95 -1.86 -11.07 -3.75
N LYS A 96 -1.77 -10.53 -2.52
CA LYS A 96 -0.59 -9.80 -2.04
C LYS A 96 0.63 -10.72 -1.98
N VAL A 97 0.49 -11.93 -1.43
CA VAL A 97 1.57 -12.93 -1.40
C VAL A 97 2.01 -13.30 -2.81
N ILE A 98 1.07 -13.55 -3.73
CA ILE A 98 1.39 -13.84 -5.14
C ILE A 98 2.19 -12.69 -5.77
N LEU A 99 1.76 -11.43 -5.57
CA LEU A 99 2.48 -10.27 -6.09
C LEU A 99 3.90 -10.18 -5.53
N LEU A 100 4.09 -10.44 -4.23
CA LEU A 100 5.41 -10.43 -3.60
C LEU A 100 6.30 -11.57 -4.09
N LEU A 101 5.74 -12.75 -4.35
CA LEU A 101 6.47 -13.87 -4.94
C LEU A 101 6.96 -13.51 -6.35
N VAL A 102 6.07 -12.97 -7.20
CA VAL A 102 6.46 -12.49 -8.54
C VAL A 102 7.56 -11.45 -8.43
N TRP A 103 7.40 -10.47 -7.54
CA TRP A 103 8.35 -9.38 -7.40
C TRP A 103 9.72 -9.85 -6.88
N SER A 104 9.74 -10.72 -5.87
CA SER A 104 10.95 -11.32 -5.31
C SER A 104 11.66 -12.29 -6.27
N SER A 105 10.94 -12.87 -7.24
CA SER A 105 11.52 -13.76 -8.25
C SER A 105 12.27 -13.02 -9.37
N ALA A 106 12.00 -11.73 -9.56
CA ALA A 106 12.56 -10.95 -10.67
C ALA A 106 14.10 -10.97 -10.77
N PRO A 107 14.88 -10.85 -9.68
CA PRO A 107 16.34 -10.99 -9.75
C PRO A 107 16.80 -12.38 -10.18
N LEU A 108 16.08 -13.44 -9.78
CA LEU A 108 16.41 -14.82 -10.17
C LEU A 108 16.13 -15.05 -11.65
N VAL A 109 15.01 -14.52 -12.15
CA VAL A 109 14.67 -14.57 -13.57
C VAL A 109 15.71 -13.81 -14.40
N LEU A 110 16.10 -12.61 -13.99
CA LEU A 110 17.16 -11.85 -14.68
C LEU A 110 18.52 -12.52 -14.56
N TYR A 111 18.81 -13.22 -13.48
CA TYR A 111 20.06 -13.97 -13.36
C TYR A 111 20.11 -15.13 -14.37
N ALA A 112 18.99 -15.85 -14.56
CA ALA A 112 18.88 -16.93 -15.54
C ALA A 112 18.75 -16.43 -17.00
N TYR A 113 18.07 -15.29 -17.19
CA TYR A 113 17.79 -14.68 -18.49
C TYR A 113 18.15 -13.18 -18.47
N PRO A 114 19.45 -12.83 -18.58
CA PRO A 114 19.93 -11.46 -18.35
C PRO A 114 19.38 -10.39 -19.30
N THR A 115 19.00 -10.80 -20.52
CA THR A 115 18.40 -9.90 -21.52
C THR A 115 16.88 -9.87 -21.45
N LEU A 116 16.25 -10.71 -20.61
CA LEU A 116 14.80 -10.92 -20.49
C LEU A 116 14.09 -10.89 -21.85
N PHE A 117 14.41 -11.87 -22.71
CA PHE A 117 13.85 -12.00 -24.06
C PHE A 117 14.10 -10.78 -24.98
N GLY A 118 15.21 -10.06 -24.77
CA GLY A 118 15.61 -8.90 -25.56
C GLY A 118 15.09 -7.56 -25.02
N LEU A 119 14.46 -7.54 -23.84
CA LEU A 119 14.08 -6.30 -23.17
C LEU A 119 15.30 -5.49 -22.70
N PHE A 120 16.40 -6.17 -22.37
CA PHE A 120 17.64 -5.56 -21.91
C PHE A 120 18.83 -6.01 -22.76
N ASP A 121 19.84 -5.15 -22.86
CA ASP A 121 21.16 -5.55 -23.33
C ASP A 121 21.82 -6.48 -22.28
N PRO A 122 22.76 -7.36 -22.68
CA PRO A 122 23.52 -8.15 -21.72
C PRO A 122 24.23 -7.22 -20.72
N PRO A 123 24.05 -7.43 -19.40
CA PRO A 123 24.56 -6.49 -18.42
C PRO A 123 26.09 -6.43 -18.46
N ALA A 124 26.65 -5.23 -18.62
CA ALA A 124 28.11 -5.05 -18.69
C ALA A 124 28.82 -5.35 -17.35
N GLY A 125 28.07 -5.37 -16.25
CA GLY A 125 28.57 -5.71 -14.92
C GLY A 125 27.48 -5.73 -13.86
N ARG A 126 27.90 -5.81 -12.60
CA ARG A 126 26.97 -5.94 -11.45
C ARG A 126 26.01 -4.76 -11.31
N LEU A 127 26.49 -3.54 -11.54
CA LEU A 127 25.66 -2.35 -11.43
C LEU A 127 24.55 -2.35 -12.49
N ASP A 128 24.89 -2.74 -13.72
CA ASP A 128 23.94 -2.79 -14.83
C ASP A 128 22.86 -3.85 -14.58
N PHE A 129 23.26 -5.01 -14.06
CA PHE A 129 22.32 -6.03 -13.58
C PHE A 129 21.36 -5.48 -12.51
N ILE A 130 21.86 -4.77 -11.49
CA ILE A 130 21.03 -4.15 -10.44
C ILE A 130 20.07 -3.12 -11.05
N ARG A 131 20.49 -2.38 -12.08
CA ARG A 131 19.62 -1.43 -12.79
C ARG A 131 18.52 -2.14 -13.57
N HIS A 132 18.80 -3.25 -14.25
CA HIS A 132 17.77 -4.07 -14.90
C HIS A 132 16.76 -4.62 -13.89
N VAL A 133 17.23 -5.07 -12.72
CA VAL A 133 16.35 -5.48 -11.61
C VAL A 133 15.46 -4.32 -11.18
N GLY A 134 16.02 -3.12 -11.00
CA GLY A 134 15.27 -1.91 -10.67
C GLY A 134 14.17 -1.60 -11.69
N VAL A 135 14.50 -1.59 -12.98
CA VAL A 135 13.52 -1.36 -14.05
C VAL A 135 12.42 -2.43 -14.06
N LEU A 136 12.79 -3.70 -13.93
CA LEU A 136 11.82 -4.80 -13.90
C LEU A 136 10.90 -4.72 -12.67
N TRP A 137 11.45 -4.38 -11.51
CA TRP A 137 10.69 -4.12 -10.29
C TRP A 137 9.71 -2.97 -10.44
N LEU A 138 10.13 -1.87 -11.08
CA LEU A 138 9.23 -0.77 -11.39
C LEU A 138 8.08 -1.24 -12.31
N ALA A 139 8.40 -1.98 -13.36
CA ALA A 139 7.42 -2.51 -14.30
C ALA A 139 6.41 -3.45 -13.61
N ILE A 140 6.87 -4.34 -12.73
CA ILE A 140 6.00 -5.22 -11.93
C ILE A 140 5.10 -4.39 -11.00
N GLY A 141 5.64 -3.37 -10.34
CA GLY A 141 4.86 -2.49 -9.45
C GLY A 141 3.75 -1.75 -10.19
N ILE A 142 4.07 -1.12 -11.34
CA ILE A 142 3.09 -0.45 -12.19
C ILE A 142 2.07 -1.45 -12.73
N GLY A 143 2.54 -2.58 -13.28
CA GLY A 143 1.69 -3.62 -13.84
C GLY A 143 0.73 -4.21 -12.82
N GLY A 144 1.19 -4.48 -11.59
CA GLY A 144 0.35 -4.95 -10.49
C GLY A 144 -0.71 -3.92 -10.09
N GLY A 145 -0.36 -2.63 -10.05
CA GLY A 145 -1.33 -1.55 -9.82
C GLY A 145 -2.40 -1.49 -10.90
N LEU A 146 -2.00 -1.48 -12.18
CA LEU A 146 -2.91 -1.44 -13.33
C LEU A 146 -3.79 -2.68 -13.42
N ALA A 147 -3.23 -3.87 -13.20
CA ALA A 147 -3.99 -5.12 -13.20
C ALA A 147 -5.08 -5.10 -12.10
N ARG A 148 -4.76 -4.59 -10.91
CA ARG A 148 -5.76 -4.43 -9.84
C ARG A 148 -6.84 -3.42 -10.20
N MET A 149 -6.47 -2.28 -10.79
CA MET A 149 -7.43 -1.28 -11.25
C MET A 149 -8.41 -1.89 -12.26
N ILE A 150 -7.91 -2.57 -13.29
CA ILE A 150 -8.74 -3.22 -14.33
C ILE A 150 -9.64 -4.28 -13.70
N GLN A 151 -9.11 -5.10 -12.79
CA GLN A 151 -9.91 -6.07 -12.07
C GLN A 151 -11.04 -5.42 -11.27
N LEU A 152 -10.79 -4.28 -10.62
CA LEU A 152 -11.82 -3.55 -9.87
C LEU A 152 -12.91 -2.99 -10.78
N PHE A 153 -12.57 -2.53 -11.99
CA PHE A 153 -13.56 -2.10 -12.98
C PHE A 153 -14.54 -3.23 -13.34
N VAL A 154 -14.05 -4.47 -13.44
CA VAL A 154 -14.85 -5.64 -13.82
C VAL A 154 -15.65 -6.20 -12.63
N THR A 155 -15.05 -6.24 -11.45
CA THR A 155 -15.63 -6.93 -10.27
C THR A 155 -16.46 -6.03 -9.36
N ARG A 156 -16.31 -4.71 -9.47
CA ARG A 156 -17.06 -3.71 -8.72
C ARG A 156 -17.67 -2.72 -9.71
N ASP A 157 -16.93 -1.68 -10.05
CA ASP A 157 -17.31 -0.64 -11.01
C ASP A 157 -16.12 0.29 -11.30
N VAL A 158 -16.26 1.16 -12.31
CA VAL A 158 -15.20 2.08 -12.74
C VAL A 158 -14.85 3.10 -11.65
N ALA A 159 -15.84 3.65 -10.95
CA ALA A 159 -15.59 4.64 -9.91
C ALA A 159 -14.78 4.04 -8.75
N THR A 160 -15.11 2.82 -8.32
CA THR A 160 -14.35 2.08 -7.30
C THR A 160 -12.88 1.91 -7.69
N GLY A 161 -12.61 1.52 -8.93
CA GLY A 161 -11.23 1.36 -9.40
C GLY A 161 -10.45 2.68 -9.46
N LEU A 162 -11.09 3.77 -9.91
CA LEU A 162 -10.47 5.09 -9.98
C LEU A 162 -10.19 5.66 -8.59
N VAL A 163 -11.15 5.53 -7.66
CA VAL A 163 -10.97 5.93 -6.25
C VAL A 163 -9.84 5.13 -5.62
N TRP A 164 -9.75 3.83 -5.90
CA TRP A 164 -8.66 2.99 -5.39
C TRP A 164 -7.29 3.43 -5.91
N VAL A 165 -7.15 3.74 -7.21
CA VAL A 165 -5.88 4.26 -7.75
C VAL A 165 -5.53 5.60 -7.14
N PHE A 166 -6.50 6.52 -7.03
CA PHE A 166 -6.29 7.81 -6.39
C PHE A 166 -5.83 7.63 -4.93
N LYS A 167 -6.48 6.73 -4.19
CA LYS A 167 -6.07 6.33 -2.84
C LYS A 167 -4.62 5.88 -2.82
N VAL A 168 -4.24 4.91 -3.65
CA VAL A 168 -2.88 4.35 -3.68
C VAL A 168 -1.82 5.41 -4.01
N LEU A 169 -2.07 6.28 -4.98
CA LEU A 169 -1.12 7.33 -5.38
C LEU A 169 -0.96 8.42 -4.32
N THR A 170 -1.99 8.67 -3.51
CA THR A 170 -1.98 9.67 -2.44
C THR A 170 -1.73 9.09 -1.06
N ASP A 171 -1.61 7.77 -0.97
CA ASP A 171 -1.41 7.01 0.26
C ASP A 171 -0.17 7.46 1.05
N PRO A 172 0.99 7.75 0.42
CA PRO A 172 2.14 8.26 1.16
C PRO A 172 1.86 9.56 1.92
N LEU A 173 1.15 10.51 1.29
CA LEU A 173 0.78 11.78 1.93
C LEU A 173 -0.18 11.55 3.09
N HIS A 174 -1.16 10.66 2.90
CA HIS A 174 -2.13 10.32 3.93
C HIS A 174 -1.48 9.61 5.13
N ASN A 175 -0.57 8.66 4.89
CA ASN A 175 0.15 7.95 5.94
C ASN A 175 1.06 8.89 6.74
N ILE A 176 1.70 9.89 6.12
CA ILE A 176 2.44 10.90 6.87
C ILE A 176 1.50 11.67 7.79
N ALA A 177 0.37 12.13 7.29
CA ALA A 177 -0.61 12.89 8.07
C ALA A 177 -1.15 12.08 9.27
N LEU A 178 -1.41 10.78 9.09
CA LEU A 178 -1.91 9.92 10.16
C LEU A 178 -0.82 9.53 11.17
N TYR A 179 0.37 9.14 10.69
CA TYR A 179 1.33 8.40 11.49
C TYR A 179 2.55 9.20 11.92
N TRP A 180 2.63 10.51 11.66
CA TRP A 180 3.79 11.33 12.04
C TRP A 180 4.15 11.24 13.53
N SER A 181 3.16 11.00 14.41
CA SER A 181 3.35 10.87 15.85
C SER A 181 3.66 9.45 16.32
N SER A 182 3.53 8.44 15.46
CA SER A 182 3.72 7.03 15.81
C SER A 182 5.12 6.69 16.35
N PRO A 183 6.24 7.31 15.88
CA PRO A 183 7.55 7.06 16.50
C PRO A 183 7.60 7.54 17.96
N LEU A 184 6.93 8.66 18.27
CA LEU A 184 6.85 9.18 19.63
C LEU A 184 5.99 8.28 20.52
N LYS A 185 4.88 7.74 19.99
CA LYS A 185 4.07 6.72 20.68
C LYS A 185 4.91 5.49 21.04
N LEU A 186 5.72 4.99 20.10
CA LEU A 186 6.64 3.86 20.35
C LEU A 186 7.68 4.17 21.44
N MET A 187 8.26 5.37 21.44
CA MET A 187 9.21 5.78 22.48
C MET A 187 8.57 5.81 23.88
N ARG A 188 7.24 5.96 23.98
CA ARG A 188 6.48 5.88 25.24
C ARG A 188 6.04 4.46 25.60
N GLY A 189 6.34 3.47 24.76
CA GLY A 189 5.93 2.07 24.97
C GLY A 189 4.51 1.74 24.50
N GLU A 190 3.85 2.63 23.77
CA GLU A 190 2.51 2.40 23.22
C GLU A 190 2.60 1.50 21.98
N LEU A 191 2.50 0.18 22.15
CA LEU A 191 2.66 -0.79 21.06
C LEU A 191 1.41 -0.98 20.19
N ILE A 192 0.22 -0.76 20.76
CA ILE A 192 -1.07 -0.88 20.10
C ILE A 192 -1.80 0.45 20.25
N ASP A 193 -2.32 0.97 19.14
CA ASP A 193 -3.10 2.20 19.11
C ASP A 193 -4.56 1.89 19.39
N THR A 194 -4.94 1.87 20.67
CA THR A 194 -6.30 1.50 21.11
C THR A 194 -7.37 2.48 20.63
N ALA A 195 -6.99 3.71 20.28
CA ALA A 195 -7.92 4.72 19.76
C ALA A 195 -8.57 4.31 18.43
N ILE A 196 -8.01 3.32 17.72
CA ILE A 196 -8.54 2.79 16.47
C ILE A 196 -9.93 2.14 16.65
N ALA A 197 -10.17 1.44 17.76
CA ALA A 197 -11.44 0.76 17.99
C ALA A 197 -12.61 1.76 18.09
N ASP A 198 -12.36 2.89 18.76
CA ASP A 198 -13.34 3.95 19.01
C ASP A 198 -13.33 5.03 17.92
N ALA A 199 -12.40 4.95 16.97
CA ALA A 199 -12.33 5.92 15.89
C ALA A 199 -13.59 5.83 15.02
N ASP A 200 -14.30 6.94 14.91
CA ASP A 200 -15.34 7.16 13.92
C ASP A 200 -14.92 8.35 13.07
N TRP A 201 -14.65 8.11 11.78
CA TRP A 201 -14.32 9.19 10.86
C TRP A 201 -15.55 9.90 10.30
N GLY A 202 -16.76 9.54 10.75
CA GLY A 202 -18.02 10.30 10.65
C GLY A 202 -18.43 10.72 9.23
N CYS A 203 -19.69 10.46 8.87
CA CYS A 203 -20.41 11.24 7.85
C CYS A 203 -20.95 12.55 8.48
N GLU A 204 -20.15 13.25 9.27
CA GLU A 204 -20.51 14.57 9.81
C GLU A 204 -20.65 15.55 8.64
N ASP A 205 -21.88 15.64 8.12
CA ASP A 205 -22.46 16.59 7.16
C ASP A 205 -23.80 16.03 6.60
N ALA A 206 -24.15 14.76 6.86
CA ALA A 206 -25.42 14.19 6.39
C ALA A 206 -26.64 14.58 7.26
N GLU A 207 -26.45 14.97 8.52
CA GLU A 207 -27.55 15.36 9.42
C GLU A 207 -28.02 16.81 9.25
N GLU A 208 -27.23 17.71 8.63
CA GLU A 208 -27.64 19.10 8.44
C GLU A 208 -28.58 19.30 7.23
N VAL A 209 -28.67 18.31 6.33
CA VAL A 209 -29.60 18.33 5.18
C VAL A 209 -30.99 17.76 5.53
N ALA A 210 -31.10 16.99 6.61
CA ALA A 210 -32.37 16.42 7.07
C ALA A 210 -33.22 17.40 7.92
N HIS A 211 -32.64 18.52 8.35
CA HIS A 211 -33.34 19.57 9.11
C HIS A 211 -33.69 20.83 8.29
N LEU A 212 -33.51 20.78 6.96
CA LEU A 212 -33.88 21.87 6.04
C LEU A 212 -34.84 21.43 4.91
N THR A 213 -35.53 20.31 5.07
CA THR A 213 -36.68 19.93 4.21
C THR A 213 -37.97 19.93 4.98
#